data_AF-A0A3C1FBA3-F1
#
_entry.id   AF-A0A3C1FBA3-F1
#
_cell.length_a   1.000
_cell.length_b   1.000
_cell.length_c   1.000
_cell.angle_alpha   90.00
_cell.angle_beta   90.00
_cell.angle_gamma   90.00
#
_symmetry.space_group_name_H-M   'P 1'
#
loop_
_entity.id
_entity.type
_entity.pdbx_description
1 polymer ?
#
loop_
_entity_poly.entity_id
_entity_poly.type
_entity_poly.pdbx_seq_one_letter_code
_entity_poly.pdbx_strand_id
1 'polypeptide(L)' 'DLDAANPLYKALAFFGDHMEAAAVLVGPKIPVILPSRADDPKVKLNAIALCSFLKDQK' A
#
# COMPACT_ATOMS: atom_id res chain seq x y z
N ASP A 1 -16.79 -3.38 -1.76
CA ASP A 1 -16.87 -3.48 -0.30
C ASP A 1 -15.49 -3.81 0.26
N LEU A 2 -15.18 -3.35 1.47
CA LEU A 2 -13.96 -3.68 2.19
C LEU A 2 -13.83 -5.18 2.44
N ASP A 3 -14.95 -5.85 2.71
CA ASP A 3 -15.01 -7.30 2.97
C ASP A 3 -14.61 -8.15 1.76
N ALA A 4 -14.71 -7.61 0.54
CA ALA A 4 -14.19 -8.27 -0.66
C ALA A 4 -12.76 -7.82 -0.99
N ALA A 5 -12.48 -6.52 -0.86
CA ALA A 5 -11.23 -5.93 -1.31
C ALA A 5 -10.03 -6.30 -0.42
N ASN A 6 -10.20 -6.33 0.90
CA ASN A 6 -9.10 -6.65 1.81
C ASN A 6 -8.64 -8.12 1.70
N PRO A 7 -9.54 -9.12 1.67
CA PRO A 7 -9.14 -10.50 1.37
C PRO A 7 -8.50 -10.65 0.00
N LEU A 8 -8.99 -9.95 -1.04
CA LEU A 8 -8.37 -9.95 -2.36
C LEU A 8 -6.94 -9.40 -2.32
N TYR A 9 -6.72 -8.25 -1.67
CA TYR A 9 -5.38 -7.68 -1.48
C TYR A 9 -4.44 -8.68 -0.80
N LYS A 10 -4.91 -9.34 0.26
CA LYS A 10 -4.11 -10.36 0.96
C LYS A 10 -3.87 -11.60 0.11
N ALA A 11 -4.86 -12.05 -0.66
CA ALA A 11 -4.67 -13.17 -1.58
C ALA A 11 -3.59 -12.88 -2.62
N LEU A 12 -3.58 -11.67 -3.19
CA LEU A 12 -2.52 -11.24 -4.11
C LEU A 12 -1.16 -11.13 -3.41
N ALA A 13 -1.12 -10.57 -2.19
CA ALA A 13 0.13 -10.40 -1.46
C ALA A 13 0.76 -11.73 -0.99
N PHE A 14 -0.05 -12.74 -0.67
CA PHE A 14 0.43 -14.04 -0.19
C PHE A 14 0.61 -15.10 -1.28
N PHE A 15 -0.21 -15.07 -2.32
CA PHE A 15 -0.24 -16.11 -3.35
C PHE A 15 0.13 -15.61 -4.75
N GLY A 16 0.26 -14.30 -4.95
CA GLY A 16 0.72 -13.73 -6.21
C GLY A 16 2.23 -13.93 -6.36
N ASP A 17 2.64 -14.59 -7.43
CA ASP A 17 4.05 -14.73 -7.74
C ASP A 17 4.68 -13.38 -8.12
N HIS A 18 5.88 -13.12 -7.61
CA HIS A 18 6.63 -11.87 -7.82
C HIS A 18 5.82 -10.58 -7.58
N MET A 19 4.85 -10.61 -6.67
CA MET A 19 3.97 -9.48 -6.40
C MET A 19 4.70 -8.37 -5.62
N GLU A 20 4.61 -7.14 -6.11
CA GLU A 20 5.01 -5.94 -5.38
C GLU A 20 3.80 -5.02 -5.18
N ALA A 21 3.74 -4.42 -3.99
CA ALA A 21 2.66 -3.51 -3.64
C ALA A 21 3.16 -2.32 -2.84
N ALA A 22 2.36 -1.26 -2.89
CA ALA A 22 2.43 -0.08 -2.04
C ALA A 22 0.98 0.35 -1.74
N ALA A 23 0.71 0.80 -0.51
CA ALA A 23 -0.60 1.29 -0.12
C ALA A 23 -0.48 2.66 0.54
N VAL A 24 -1.30 3.61 0.09
CA VAL A 24 -1.35 5.00 0.59
C VAL A 24 -2.80 5.46 0.69
N LEU A 25 -3.09 6.40 1.59
CA LEU A 25 -4.43 7.02 1.65
C LEU A 25 -4.56 8.11 0.60
N VAL A 26 -5.65 8.05 -0.17
CA VAL A 26 -6.03 9.08 -1.15
C VAL A 26 -7.10 9.99 -0.52
N GLY A 27 -7.02 11.29 -0.77
CA GLY A 27 -7.96 12.29 -0.26
C GLY A 27 -7.38 13.23 0.82
N PRO A 28 -6.47 12.80 1.72
CA PRO A 28 -5.81 13.72 2.64
C PRO A 28 -5.01 14.83 1.92
N LYS A 29 -4.83 15.97 2.60
CA LYS A 29 -4.06 17.11 2.06
C LYS A 29 -2.58 16.78 1.87
N ILE A 30 -2.02 15.97 2.77
CA ILE A 30 -0.64 15.47 2.73
C ILE A 30 -0.63 13.96 2.47
N PRO A 31 0.45 13.37 1.92
CA PRO A 31 0.56 11.92 1.79
C PRO A 31 0.53 11.22 3.15
N VAL A 32 -0.25 10.14 3.28
CA VAL A 32 -0.38 9.36 4.52
C VAL A 32 -0.26 7.87 4.23
N ILE A 33 0.55 7.18 5.04
CA ILE A 33 0.75 5.73 5.02
C ILE A 33 0.04 5.14 6.23
N LEU A 34 -0.81 4.13 6.01
CA LEU A 34 -1.47 3.37 7.07
C LEU A 34 -1.19 1.87 6.86
N PRO A 35 -0.02 1.37 7.30
CA PRO A 35 0.42 0.02 6.97
C PRO A 35 -0.32 -1.03 7.80
N SER A 36 -0.54 -2.21 7.23
CA SER A 36 -0.96 -3.37 8.01
C SER A 36 0.22 -3.94 8.80
N ARG A 37 -0.09 -4.51 9.97
CA ARG A 37 0.90 -5.27 10.75
C ARG A 37 1.44 -6.48 9.98
N ALA A 38 0.60 -7.06 9.12
CA ALA A 38 0.92 -8.24 8.32
C ALA A 38 1.61 -7.93 6.98
N ASP A 39 1.87 -6.66 6.66
CA ASP A 39 2.55 -6.33 5.40
C ASP A 39 4.05 -6.61 5.50
N ASP A 40 4.60 -7.18 4.42
CA ASP A 40 6.03 -7.38 4.24
C ASP A 40 6.79 -6.04 4.36
N PRO A 41 7.99 -6.01 4.94
CA PRO A 41 8.81 -4.79 5.01
C PRO A 41 8.98 -4.07 3.66
N LYS A 42 9.05 -4.79 2.53
CA LYS A 42 9.14 -4.20 1.19
C LYS A 42 7.89 -3.40 0.83
N VAL A 43 6.70 -3.87 1.19
CA VAL A 43 5.45 -3.13 0.92
C VAL A 43 5.45 -1.79 1.66
N LYS A 44 5.96 -1.77 2.90
CA LYS A 44 6.09 -0.55 3.70
C LYS A 44 7.12 0.41 3.09
N LEU A 45 8.25 -0.12 2.63
CA LEU A 45 9.27 0.66 1.92
C LEU A 45 8.71 1.29 0.63
N ASN A 46 8.02 0.49 -0.18
CA ASN A 46 7.40 0.96 -1.42
C ASN A 46 6.33 2.03 -1.14
N ALA A 47 5.55 1.90 -0.06
CA ALA A 47 4.61 2.93 0.36
C ALA A 47 5.31 4.25 0.75
N ILE A 48 6.46 4.20 1.43
CA ILE A 48 7.27 5.39 1.73
C ILE A 48 7.76 6.05 0.44
N ALA A 49 8.31 5.26 -0.49
CA ALA A 49 8.78 5.76 -1.78
C ALA A 49 7.64 6.41 -2.58
N LEU A 50 6.47 5.76 -2.63
CA LEU A 50 5.30 6.28 -3.31
C LEU A 50 4.80 7.58 -2.67
N CYS A 51 4.71 7.65 -1.34
CA CYS A 51 4.34 8.89 -0.65
C CYS A 51 5.34 10.02 -0.91
N SER A 52 6.65 9.73 -0.94
CA SER A 52 7.66 10.72 -1.27
C SER A 52 7.48 11.24 -2.70
N PHE A 53 7.23 10.36 -3.65
CA PHE A 53 6.95 10.76 -5.03
C PHE A 53 5.69 11.62 -5.13
N LEU A 54 4.58 11.20 -4.50
CA LEU A 54 3.31 11.93 -4.54
C LEU A 54 3.35 13.29 -3.83
N LYS A 55 4.21 13.43 -2.82
CA LYS A 55 4.46 14.72 -2.16
C LYS A 55 4.93 15.77 -3.17
N ASP A 56 5.82 15.38 -4.08
CA ASP A 56 6.48 16.28 -5.02
C ASP A 56 5.63 16.58 -6.27
N GLN A 57 4.51 15.87 -6.46
CA GLN A 57 3.57 16.08 -7.57
C GLN A 57 2.44 17.06 -7.24
N LYS A 58 2.40 17.61 -6.01
CA LYS A 58 1.40 18.60 -5.58
C LYS A 58 1.96 20.01 -5.53
#